data_AF-A0A0R0CX07-F1
#
_entry.id   AF-A0A0R0CX07-F1
#
_cell.length_a   1.000
_cell.length_b   1.000
_cell.length_c   1.000
_cell.angle_alpha   90.00
_cell.angle_beta   90.00
_cell.angle_gamma   90.00
#
_symmetry.space_group_name_H-M   'P 1'
#
loop_
_entity.id
_entity.type
_entity.pdbx_description
1 polymer ?
#
loop_
_entity_poly.entity_id
_entity_poly.type
_entity_poly.pdbx_seq_one_letter_code
_entity_poly.pdbx_strand_id
1 'polypeptide(L)'
;MRRYPLPAFASLSLLLAGCGGKVADSSLLRESFDSGDTYTRSLDTTPAQACEAARRALLGQGYAISRADAGNVEGNKNFQPKDEVHEQLVLRVSCAAQGAGKAQVFVSAVQDRYALKKSPTSASVGVGALGSVSLPFGSNDDSLVRVASRTVQDPQFYRNFFGRLQYYVEQDAPAAAADPAR
;
A
#
# COMPACT_ATOMS: atom_id res chain seq x y z
N MET A 1 68.54 24.11 32.34
CA MET A 1 69.38 23.43 31.31
C MET A 1 69.58 21.97 31.69
N ARG A 2 68.91 21.02 31.04
CA ARG A 2 69.42 19.64 30.85
C ARG A 2 68.63 18.97 29.73
N ARG A 3 69.35 18.34 28.80
CA ARG A 3 68.95 17.84 27.48
C ARG A 3 68.76 16.31 27.52
N TYR A 4 67.67 15.82 26.90
CA TYR A 4 67.42 14.55 26.14
C TYR A 4 67.77 13.18 26.78
N PRO A 5 67.16 12.01 26.39
CA PRO A 5 66.64 11.66 25.06
C PRO A 5 65.32 10.85 24.97
N LEU A 6 64.77 10.77 23.75
CA LEU A 6 63.80 9.76 23.30
C LEU A 6 64.47 8.37 23.15
N PRO A 7 63.70 7.29 23.35
CA PRO A 7 63.57 6.22 22.33
C PRO A 7 62.09 5.84 22.14
N ALA A 8 61.53 5.86 20.93
CA ALA A 8 61.60 4.84 19.86
C ALA A 8 60.77 3.56 20.12
N PHE A 9 59.70 3.43 19.32
CA PHE A 9 59.02 2.20 18.84
C PHE A 9 58.37 1.22 19.83
N ALA A 10 57.04 1.05 19.72
CA ALA A 10 56.43 -0.12 19.06
C ALA A 10 54.95 -0.30 19.48
N SER A 11 54.05 -0.20 18.49
CA SER A 11 52.87 -1.06 18.25
C SER A 11 52.21 -1.80 19.42
N LEU A 12 50.88 -1.67 19.58
CA LEU A 12 49.92 -2.74 19.23
C LEU A 12 48.44 -2.31 19.37
N SER A 13 47.75 -2.23 18.23
CA SER A 13 46.34 -2.57 17.99
C SER A 13 45.24 -2.06 18.94
N LEU A 14 44.62 -0.96 18.51
CA LEU A 14 43.26 -0.57 18.90
C LEU A 14 42.27 -1.59 18.32
N LEU A 15 41.83 -2.57 19.10
CA LEU A 15 40.71 -3.44 18.73
C LEU A 15 39.41 -2.62 18.84
N LEU A 16 39.01 -2.03 17.72
CA LEU A 16 37.72 -1.37 17.58
C LEU A 16 36.59 -2.39 17.82
N ALA A 17 35.66 -1.98 18.68
CA ALA A 17 34.43 -2.68 18.99
C ALA A 17 33.66 -3.10 17.73
N GLY A 18 33.58 -4.40 17.49
CA GLY A 18 32.68 -5.01 16.52
C GLY A 18 31.33 -5.35 17.15
N CYS A 19 30.60 -4.36 17.65
CA CYS A 19 29.16 -4.52 17.89
C CYS A 19 28.43 -4.32 16.56
N GLY A 20 28.19 -5.43 15.87
CA GLY A 20 27.44 -5.45 14.61
C GLY A 20 26.63 -6.73 14.50
N GLY A 21 25.85 -7.02 15.54
CA GLY A 21 24.80 -8.01 15.44
C GLY A 21 23.92 -7.63 14.26
N LYS A 22 23.84 -8.50 13.25
CA LYS A 22 22.81 -8.42 12.22
C LYS A 22 21.49 -8.62 12.96
N VAL A 23 20.88 -7.52 13.40
CA VAL A 23 19.49 -7.52 13.83
C VAL A 23 18.73 -8.02 12.63
N ALA A 24 18.18 -9.23 12.76
CA ALA A 24 17.25 -9.76 11.77
C ALA A 24 16.18 -8.69 11.56
N ASP A 25 16.12 -8.18 10.33
CA ASP A 25 15.17 -7.16 9.87
C ASP A 25 13.78 -7.81 9.83
N SER A 26 13.23 -8.11 11.00
CA SER A 26 11.91 -8.70 11.13
C SER A 26 10.90 -7.56 11.08
N SER A 27 10.04 -7.58 10.08
CA SER A 27 8.94 -6.62 9.94
C SER A 27 8.09 -6.52 11.21
N LEU A 28 8.03 -7.59 12.02
CA LEU A 28 7.40 -7.63 13.34
C LEU A 28 8.03 -6.67 14.36
N LEU A 29 9.33 -6.35 14.26
CA LEU A 29 10.00 -5.36 15.10
C LEU A 29 9.77 -3.91 14.63
N ARG A 30 9.28 -3.72 13.41
CA ARG A 30 8.97 -2.40 12.83
C ARG A 30 7.48 -2.01 12.97
N GLU A 31 6.62 -2.97 13.30
CA GLU A 31 5.19 -2.73 13.49
C GLU A 31 4.93 -1.96 14.79
N SER A 32 4.34 -0.76 14.66
CA SER A 32 3.90 0.04 15.80
C SER A 32 2.37 0.10 15.84
N PHE A 33 1.76 -0.42 16.90
CA PHE A 33 0.32 -0.35 17.15
C PHE A 33 -0.18 1.05 17.59
N ASP A 34 0.68 2.07 17.52
CA ASP A 34 0.39 3.47 17.84
C ASP A 34 0.23 4.30 16.55
N SER A 35 -0.85 4.02 15.81
CA SER A 35 -1.16 4.78 14.58
C SER A 35 -2.13 5.94 14.82
N GLY A 36 -2.46 6.21 16.08
CA GLY A 36 -3.51 7.13 16.50
C GLY A 36 -4.79 6.93 15.68
N ASP A 37 -5.34 8.04 15.19
CA ASP A 37 -6.56 8.00 14.39
C ASP A 37 -6.28 7.78 12.88
N THR A 38 -5.06 7.50 12.43
CA THR A 38 -4.73 7.48 10.98
C THR A 38 -5.67 6.61 10.15
N TYR A 39 -6.05 5.45 10.69
CA TYR A 39 -6.87 4.44 9.99
C TYR A 39 -8.34 4.46 10.39
N THR A 40 -8.79 5.38 11.25
CA THR A 40 -10.14 5.31 11.82
C THR A 40 -10.82 6.66 12.03
N ARG A 41 -12.15 6.74 11.85
CA ARG A 41 -12.97 7.92 12.14
C ARG A 41 -14.33 7.54 12.72
N SER A 42 -14.78 8.30 13.71
CA SER A 42 -16.14 8.23 14.22
C SER A 42 -17.05 9.16 13.42
N LEU A 43 -18.28 8.72 13.13
CA LEU A 43 -19.27 9.46 12.37
C LEU A 43 -20.63 9.38 13.07
N ASP A 44 -21.38 10.48 13.02
CA ASP A 44 -22.75 10.58 13.55
C ASP A 44 -23.78 10.04 12.54
N THR A 45 -23.57 8.81 12.09
CA THR A 45 -24.46 8.10 11.15
C THR A 45 -24.44 6.60 11.42
N THR A 46 -25.42 5.87 10.90
CA THR A 46 -25.44 4.39 11.03
C THR A 46 -24.29 3.75 10.23
N PRO A 47 -23.82 2.54 10.62
CA PRO A 47 -22.77 1.83 9.88
C PRO A 47 -23.11 1.60 8.40
N ALA A 48 -24.37 1.27 8.09
CA ALA A 48 -24.84 1.07 6.72
C ALA A 48 -24.73 2.34 5.88
N GLN A 49 -25.15 3.48 6.42
CA GLN A 49 -24.99 4.78 5.76
C GLN A 49 -23.53 5.17 5.60
N ALA A 50 -22.68 4.94 6.62
CA ALA A 50 -21.25 5.20 6.53
C ALA A 50 -20.58 4.38 5.41
N CYS A 51 -20.95 3.10 5.27
CA CYS A 51 -20.40 2.23 4.23
C CYS A 51 -20.96 2.57 2.83
N GLU A 52 -22.21 2.99 2.69
CA GLU A 52 -22.71 3.54 1.41
C GLU A 52 -22.01 4.86 1.03
N ALA A 53 -21.72 5.73 2.00
CA ALA A 53 -20.93 6.93 1.78
C ALA A 53 -19.49 6.59 1.36
N ALA A 54 -18.87 5.60 2.00
CA ALA A 54 -17.54 5.10 1.63
C ALA A 54 -17.52 4.51 0.21
N ARG A 55 -18.55 3.73 -0.16
CA ARG A 55 -18.71 3.20 -1.51
C ARG A 55 -18.78 4.31 -2.55
N ARG A 56 -19.54 5.36 -2.29
CA ARG A 56 -19.61 6.55 -3.16
C ARG A 56 -18.31 7.33 -3.20
N ALA A 57 -17.62 7.47 -2.08
CA ALA A 57 -16.30 8.07 -2.03
C ALA A 57 -15.31 7.33 -2.95
N LEU A 58 -15.27 6.00 -2.87
CA LEU A 58 -14.42 5.16 -3.72
C LEU A 58 -14.80 5.30 -5.21
N LEU A 59 -16.08 5.16 -5.55
CA LEU A 59 -16.57 5.33 -6.92
C LEU A 59 -16.22 6.72 -7.49
N GLY A 60 -16.43 7.78 -6.71
CA GLY A 60 -16.10 9.15 -7.09
C GLY A 60 -14.60 9.43 -7.27
N GLN A 61 -13.73 8.59 -6.71
CA GLN A 61 -12.27 8.63 -6.93
C GLN A 61 -11.80 7.67 -8.04
N GLY A 62 -12.72 6.99 -8.74
CA GLY A 62 -12.43 6.08 -9.83
C GLY A 62 -11.93 4.70 -9.39
N TYR A 63 -12.32 4.23 -8.19
CA TYR A 63 -12.10 2.84 -7.79
C TYR A 63 -13.20 1.94 -8.37
N ALA A 64 -12.81 0.75 -8.81
CA ALA A 64 -13.74 -0.34 -9.12
C ALA A 64 -14.10 -1.07 -7.82
N ILE A 65 -15.39 -1.17 -7.50
CA ILE A 65 -15.87 -1.87 -6.30
C ILE A 65 -15.81 -3.38 -6.53
N SER A 66 -15.04 -4.08 -5.69
CA SER A 66 -14.94 -5.56 -5.70
C SER A 66 -15.92 -6.20 -4.73
N ARG A 67 -16.26 -5.53 -3.63
CA ARG A 67 -17.22 -5.99 -2.61
C ARG A 67 -17.90 -4.81 -1.94
N ALA A 68 -19.19 -4.92 -1.66
CA ALA A 68 -19.91 -3.97 -0.82
C ALA A 68 -21.08 -4.65 -0.10
N ASP A 69 -21.20 -4.38 1.19
CA ASP A 69 -22.32 -4.75 2.05
C ASP A 69 -22.52 -3.67 3.13
N ALA A 70 -23.49 -3.87 4.03
CA ALA A 70 -23.85 -2.88 5.05
C ALA A 70 -22.73 -2.58 6.07
N GLY A 71 -21.71 -3.44 6.18
CA GLY A 71 -20.61 -3.28 7.12
C GLY A 71 -19.24 -3.17 6.46
N ASN A 72 -19.11 -3.45 5.17
CA ASN A 72 -17.82 -3.48 4.48
C ASN A 72 -17.90 -2.99 3.03
N VAL A 73 -16.84 -2.32 2.58
CA VAL A 73 -16.63 -1.95 1.19
C VAL A 73 -15.18 -2.21 0.81
N GLU A 74 -14.97 -2.87 -0.33
CA GLU A 74 -13.66 -3.04 -0.94
C GLU A 74 -13.66 -2.47 -2.36
N GLY A 75 -12.62 -1.72 -2.70
CA GLY A 75 -12.40 -1.21 -4.04
C GLY A 75 -10.93 -1.25 -4.44
N ASN A 76 -10.67 -1.35 -5.73
CA ASN A 76 -9.33 -1.32 -6.29
C ASN A 76 -9.20 -0.26 -7.40
N LYS A 77 -7.98 0.27 -7.54
CA LYS A 77 -7.63 1.20 -8.61
C LYS A 77 -6.24 0.87 -9.14
N ASN A 78 -6.14 0.77 -10.45
CA ASN A 78 -4.89 0.47 -11.14
C ASN A 78 -4.21 1.75 -11.62
N PHE A 79 -2.89 1.75 -11.54
CA PHE A 79 -2.00 2.81 -11.99
C PHE A 79 -0.90 2.19 -12.83
N GLN A 80 -0.46 2.90 -13.86
CA GLN A 80 0.68 2.52 -14.68
C GLN A 80 1.62 3.73 -14.79
N PRO A 81 2.44 3.99 -13.75
CA PRO A 81 3.33 5.16 -13.76
C PRO A 81 4.41 5.07 -14.84
N LYS A 82 4.74 3.86 -15.32
CA LYS A 82 5.67 3.57 -16.42
C LYS A 82 5.15 2.35 -17.18
N ASP A 83 5.52 2.20 -18.45
CA ASP A 83 5.00 1.13 -19.32
C ASP A 83 5.12 -0.29 -18.73
N GLU A 84 6.24 -0.62 -18.09
CA GLU A 84 6.48 -1.96 -17.53
C GLU A 84 6.15 -2.09 -16.03
N VAL A 85 5.58 -1.04 -15.42
CA VAL A 85 5.27 -0.99 -13.98
C VAL A 85 3.77 -0.83 -13.81
N HIS A 86 3.13 -1.86 -13.26
CA HIS A 86 1.72 -1.82 -12.90
C HIS A 86 1.58 -1.77 -11.38
N GLU A 87 0.78 -0.85 -10.88
CA GLU A 87 0.52 -0.71 -9.45
C GLU A 87 -0.98 -0.79 -9.22
N GLN A 88 -1.39 -1.56 -8.21
CA GLN A 88 -2.78 -1.67 -7.81
C GLN A 88 -2.91 -1.21 -6.38
N LEU A 89 -3.84 -0.29 -6.14
CA LEU A 89 -4.21 0.16 -4.80
C LEU A 89 -5.55 -0.45 -4.42
N VAL A 90 -5.56 -1.26 -3.37
CA VAL A 90 -6.75 -1.91 -2.82
C VAL A 90 -7.11 -1.25 -1.49
N LEU A 91 -8.31 -0.70 -1.40
CA LEU A 91 -8.86 -0.11 -0.17
C LEU A 91 -9.92 -1.04 0.40
N ARG A 92 -9.86 -1.22 1.71
CA ARG A 92 -10.86 -1.93 2.50
C ARG A 92 -11.38 -1.01 3.58
N VAL A 93 -12.69 -0.85 3.61
CA VAL A 93 -13.42 -0.03 4.57
C VAL A 93 -14.33 -0.96 5.36
N SER A 94 -14.27 -0.87 6.69
CA SER A 94 -15.18 -1.59 7.59
C SER A 94 -15.89 -0.57 8.49
N CYS A 95 -17.21 -0.64 8.52
CA CYS A 95 -18.07 0.23 9.30
C CYS A 95 -18.69 -0.58 10.44
N ALA A 96 -18.34 -0.24 11.68
CA ALA A 96 -18.83 -0.90 12.89
C ALA A 96 -19.69 0.06 13.72
N ALA A 97 -20.63 -0.47 14.50
CA ALA A 97 -21.42 0.33 15.42
C ALA A 97 -20.55 0.81 16.60
N GLN A 98 -20.68 2.09 16.96
CA GLN A 98 -20.03 2.70 18.14
C GLN A 98 -21.05 3.05 19.26
N GLY A 99 -22.29 2.60 19.10
CA GLY A 99 -23.41 2.94 20.00
C GLY A 99 -24.16 4.21 19.58
N ALA A 100 -25.36 4.42 20.12
CA ALA A 100 -26.18 5.62 19.94
C ALA A 100 -26.34 6.12 18.48
N GLY A 101 -26.45 5.21 17.50
CA GLY A 101 -26.60 5.57 16.10
C GLY A 101 -25.33 6.09 15.41
N LYS A 102 -24.17 5.95 16.06
CA LYS A 102 -22.86 6.31 15.52
C LYS A 102 -22.15 5.12 14.91
N ALA A 103 -21.30 5.40 13.93
CA ALA A 103 -20.42 4.42 13.29
C ALA A 103 -18.96 4.76 13.55
N GLN A 104 -18.15 3.73 13.79
CA GLN A 104 -16.71 3.80 13.70
C GLN A 104 -16.30 3.18 12.36
N VAL A 105 -15.62 3.95 11.52
CA VAL A 105 -15.13 3.52 10.21
C VAL A 105 -13.64 3.25 10.29
N PHE A 106 -13.23 2.06 9.88
CA PHE A 106 -11.83 1.64 9.77
C PHE A 106 -11.46 1.48 8.30
N VAL A 107 -10.26 1.94 7.94
CA VAL A 107 -9.79 1.93 6.55
C VAL A 107 -8.38 1.38 6.49
N SER A 108 -8.14 0.42 5.62
CA SER A 108 -6.81 -0.06 5.27
C SER A 108 -6.61 0.03 3.76
N ALA A 109 -5.37 0.28 3.34
CA ALA A 109 -5.01 0.36 1.94
C ALA A 109 -3.70 -0.39 1.71
N VAL A 110 -3.65 -1.20 0.66
CA VAL A 110 -2.47 -1.95 0.24
C VAL A 110 -2.16 -1.60 -1.20
N GLN A 111 -0.90 -1.23 -1.46
CA GLN A 111 -0.36 -1.01 -2.78
C GLN A 111 0.47 -2.23 -3.19
N ASP A 112 -0.01 -2.94 -4.21
CA ASP A 112 0.72 -4.01 -4.87
C ASP A 112 1.42 -3.45 -6.11
N ARG A 113 2.69 -3.79 -6.30
CA ARG A 113 3.46 -3.46 -7.51
C ARG A 113 3.76 -4.75 -8.27
N TYR A 114 3.54 -4.70 -9.57
CA TYR A 114 3.80 -5.77 -10.53
C TYR A 114 4.79 -5.27 -11.56
N ALA A 115 5.77 -6.10 -11.90
CA ALA A 115 6.69 -5.85 -12.99
C ALA A 115 6.53 -6.95 -14.03
N LEU A 116 6.71 -6.60 -15.30
CA LEU A 116 6.80 -7.55 -16.39
C LEU A 116 8.10 -8.35 -16.25
N LYS A 117 7.98 -9.66 -16.03
CA LYS A 117 9.15 -10.54 -16.04
C LYS A 117 9.38 -11.06 -17.45
N LYS A 118 10.18 -10.35 -18.25
CA LYS A 118 10.68 -10.86 -19.53
C LYS A 118 11.57 -12.08 -19.26
N SER A 119 11.07 -13.27 -19.60
CA SER A 119 11.88 -14.50 -19.60
C SER A 119 12.62 -14.61 -20.94
N PRO A 120 13.95 -14.51 -21.00
CA PRO A 120 14.68 -14.71 -22.23
C PRO A 120 14.74 -16.22 -22.54
N THR A 121 13.75 -16.76 -23.25
CA THR A 121 13.83 -18.12 -23.80
C THR A 121 14.72 -18.07 -25.03
N SER A 122 16.02 -18.35 -24.84
CA SER A 122 16.96 -18.56 -25.95
C SER A 122 16.97 -20.05 -26.31
N ALA A 123 16.61 -20.41 -27.54
CA ALA A 123 16.84 -21.74 -28.09
C ALA A 123 17.67 -21.59 -29.38
N SER A 124 18.97 -21.87 -29.30
CA SER A 124 19.84 -21.93 -30.48
C SER A 124 19.63 -23.23 -31.24
N VAL A 125 19.30 -23.14 -32.52
CA VAL A 125 19.31 -24.28 -33.45
C VAL A 125 20.68 -24.36 -34.13
N GLY A 126 21.48 -25.37 -33.78
CA GLY A 126 22.61 -25.80 -34.58
C GLY A 126 22.14 -26.85 -35.59
N VAL A 127 22.15 -26.52 -36.89
CA VAL A 127 21.86 -27.48 -37.96
C VAL A 127 23.12 -28.24 -38.35
N GLY A 128 23.16 -29.53 -37.97
CA GLY A 128 24.03 -30.53 -38.58
C GLY A 128 23.19 -31.51 -39.39
N ALA A 129 23.34 -31.48 -40.72
CA ALA A 129 22.97 -32.46 -41.75
C ALA A 129 21.54 -33.04 -41.84
N LEU A 130 20.61 -32.80 -40.92
CA LEU A 130 19.26 -33.38 -40.98
C LEU A 130 18.18 -32.41 -40.45
N GLY A 131 17.56 -31.65 -41.35
CA GLY A 131 16.24 -31.04 -41.16
C GLY A 131 16.15 -29.84 -40.21
N SER A 132 15.85 -28.66 -40.75
CA SER A 132 15.44 -27.50 -39.95
C SER A 132 13.98 -27.64 -39.52
N VAL A 133 13.74 -27.70 -38.20
CA VAL A 133 12.39 -27.60 -37.63
C VAL A 133 12.14 -26.13 -37.28
N SER A 134 11.20 -25.50 -37.98
CA SER A 134 10.69 -24.17 -37.63
C SER A 134 9.59 -24.32 -36.58
N LEU A 135 9.94 -24.04 -35.32
CA LEU A 135 8.97 -23.88 -34.24
C LEU A 135 8.41 -22.45 -34.28
N PRO A 136 7.10 -22.25 -34.03
CA PRO A 136 6.49 -20.94 -34.08
C PRO A 136 7.13 -20.04 -33.02
N PHE A 137 7.79 -18.96 -33.46
CA PHE A 137 8.13 -17.85 -32.58
C PHE A 137 6.84 -17.12 -32.25
N GLY A 138 6.30 -17.39 -31.06
CA GLY A 138 5.02 -16.85 -30.63
C GLY A 138 4.97 -16.70 -29.11
N SER A 139 4.88 -15.44 -28.69
CA SER A 139 4.61 -14.93 -27.35
C SER A 139 5.78 -14.94 -26.36
N ASN A 140 6.34 -13.75 -26.12
CA ASN A 140 6.88 -13.45 -24.80
C ASN A 140 5.71 -13.67 -23.82
N ASP A 141 5.87 -14.62 -22.90
CA ASP A 141 4.90 -14.82 -21.82
C ASP A 141 5.17 -13.72 -20.78
N ASP A 142 4.66 -12.53 -21.08
CA ASP A 142 4.75 -11.35 -20.23
C ASP A 142 3.85 -11.58 -19.00
N SER A 143 4.34 -12.38 -18.06
CA SER A 143 3.64 -12.69 -16.82
C SER A 143 3.87 -11.57 -15.80
N LEU A 144 2.77 -11.00 -15.29
CA LEU A 144 2.80 -10.05 -14.19
C LEU A 144 3.11 -10.78 -12.89
N VAL A 145 4.36 -10.65 -12.41
CA VAL A 145 4.74 -11.15 -11.08
C VAL A 145 4.59 -10.01 -10.08
N ARG A 146 3.92 -10.27 -8.95
CA ARG A 146 3.87 -9.31 -7.84
C ARG A 146 5.26 -9.16 -7.25
N VAL A 147 5.87 -8.00 -7.43
CA VAL A 147 7.25 -7.71 -7.01
C VAL A 147 7.32 -6.98 -5.67
N ALA A 148 6.25 -6.30 -5.26
CA ALA A 148 6.13 -5.70 -3.93
C ALA A 148 4.67 -5.62 -3.48
N SER A 149 4.43 -5.67 -2.18
CA SER A 149 3.15 -5.38 -1.54
C SER A 149 3.43 -4.56 -0.29
N ARG A 150 2.78 -3.41 -0.14
CA ARG A 150 3.00 -2.48 0.98
C ARG A 150 1.69 -1.89 1.48
N THR A 151 1.50 -1.89 2.79
CA THR A 151 0.44 -1.11 3.42
C THR A 151 0.74 0.38 3.26
N VAL A 152 -0.25 1.15 2.83
CA VAL A 152 -0.14 2.62 2.77
C VAL A 152 -0.14 3.15 4.20
N GLN A 153 0.87 3.93 4.56
CA GLN A 153 1.01 4.55 5.88
C GLN A 153 0.93 6.08 5.84
N ASP A 154 0.71 6.67 4.65
CA ASP A 154 0.67 8.12 4.48
C ASP A 154 -0.58 8.72 5.15
N PRO A 155 -0.44 9.55 6.21
CA PRO A 155 -1.58 10.14 6.88
C PRO A 155 -2.38 11.09 5.99
N GLN A 156 -1.75 11.72 4.99
CA GLN A 156 -2.44 12.62 4.06
C GLN A 156 -3.42 11.86 3.18
N PHE A 157 -3.02 10.68 2.69
CA PHE A 157 -3.89 9.79 1.94
C PHE A 157 -5.19 9.48 2.72
N TYR A 158 -5.07 9.09 3.99
CA TYR A 158 -6.23 8.79 4.84
C TYR A 158 -7.07 10.03 5.16
N ARG A 159 -6.45 11.18 5.44
CA ARG A 159 -7.17 12.45 5.63
C ARG A 159 -8.03 12.79 4.42
N ASN A 160 -7.49 12.63 3.21
CA ASN A 160 -8.22 12.91 1.97
C ASN A 160 -9.39 11.94 1.77
N PHE A 161 -9.18 10.65 2.02
CA PHE A 161 -10.25 9.65 1.97
C PHE A 161 -11.38 9.99 2.95
N PHE A 162 -11.04 10.26 4.22
CA PHE A 162 -12.04 10.58 5.23
C PHE A 162 -12.78 11.89 4.95
N GLY A 163 -12.10 12.88 4.35
CA GLY A 163 -12.77 14.09 3.88
C GLY A 163 -13.81 13.82 2.79
N ARG A 164 -13.54 12.90 1.86
CA ARG A 164 -14.53 12.47 0.85
C ARG A 164 -15.67 11.66 1.45
N LEU A 165 -15.36 10.79 2.40
CA LEU A 165 -16.38 10.03 3.11
C LEU A 165 -17.34 10.98 3.84
N GLN A 166 -16.81 11.92 4.61
CA GLN A 166 -17.60 12.92 5.35
C GLN A 166 -18.51 13.72 4.42
N TYR A 167 -17.97 14.17 3.29
CA TYR A 167 -18.77 14.87 2.27
C TYR A 167 -20.00 14.06 1.82
N TYR A 168 -19.86 12.75 1.56
CA TYR A 168 -21.01 11.94 1.15
C TYR A 168 -21.99 11.67 2.28
N VAL A 169 -21.52 11.52 3.53
CA VAL A 169 -22.41 11.42 4.70
C VAL A 169 -23.28 12.67 4.84
N GLU A 170 -22.69 13.86 4.66
CA GLU A 170 -23.42 15.14 4.74
C GLU A 170 -24.42 15.32 3.60
N GLN A 171 -24.14 14.79 2.41
CA GLN A 171 -25.10 14.81 1.30
C GLN A 171 -26.29 13.86 1.50
N ASP A 172 -26.10 12.80 2.28
CA ASP A 172 -27.16 11.85 2.64
C ASP A 172 -27.93 12.23 3.89
N ALA A 173 -27.42 13.18 4.66
CA ALA A 173 -28.15 13.72 5.78
C ALA A 173 -29.49 14.23 5.22
N PRO A 174 -30.64 13.69 5.68
CA PRO A 174 -31.93 14.21 5.26
C PRO A 174 -31.89 15.71 5.53
N ALA A 175 -32.20 16.53 4.51
CA ALA A 175 -32.17 17.98 4.57
C ALA A 175 -32.89 18.45 5.83
N ALA A 176 -32.16 18.65 6.93
CA ALA A 176 -32.73 19.12 8.16
C ALA A 176 -33.01 20.61 7.94
N ALA A 177 -34.30 20.93 7.78
CA ALA A 177 -34.86 22.27 7.77
C ALA A 177 -34.42 23.18 6.62
N ALA A 178 -34.80 22.84 5.38
CA ALA A 178 -35.27 23.90 4.49
C ALA A 178 -36.61 24.39 5.08
N ASP A 179 -36.54 25.34 6.02
CA ASP A 179 -37.70 26.07 6.53
C ASP A 179 -38.34 26.81 5.33
N PRO A 180 -39.56 26.48 4.87
CA PRO A 180 -40.20 27.13 3.74
C PRO A 180 -40.86 28.45 4.19
N ALA A 181 -40.18 29.26 5.01
CA ALA A 181 -40.72 30.50 5.53
C ALA A 181 -39.63 31.56 5.76
N ARG A 182 -39.23 32.25 4.69
CA ARG A 182 -38.99 33.70 4.77
C ARG A 182 -39.27 34.39 3.43
#